data_AF-A0A3R5ZIR6-F1
#
_entry.id   AF-A0A3R5ZIR6-F1
#
_cell.length_a   1.000
_cell.length_b   1.000
_cell.length_c   1.000
_cell.angle_alpha   90.00
_cell.angle_beta   90.00
_cell.angle_gamma   90.00
#
_symmetry.space_group_name_H-M   'P 1'
#
loop_
_entity.id
_entity.type
_entity.pdbx_description
1 polymer ?
#
loop_
_entity_poly.entity_id
_entity_poly.type
_entity_poly.pdbx_seq_one_letter_code
_entity_poly.pdbx_strand_id
1 'polypeptide(L)'
;MKKQYIYFLSLFVMCLAACSNPVDLTALNLDSANINRLIPFRGELNNGVKQLYPEEPYKAFWAENWKTPEQSISWKVNTDGEDYMAEMIVSVNRMGDGEETELVLSNGTDSVICRINTTGWQRCRFPRPLHFNKGTSVLSLKIGKPGKQDDFNVYLYSLEVTRPETYERLRAEATSLRSNTSWMADLPYGFFFHWNSKSMPQSGEPLAYEDAVNNFDVDRFARTVYECGGKLIFFTTSWAEYYFPAPIQAIDSILPGRTTKRDLVADLSDALGKYGIRLILYYHVGHGDKEWWDKQHYTRDNAGDLFTNVEKIVGEISQRYGNRLAGLWMDDGIGYYPNGASFEKIAKAAKSGNKELAICFNSWILPKLTDFQDYYAGELGLSLASAGVNDPSLPLDGDGLFHGGPQDGLQATFSGTLEPGDWTHIYKDSIIGDPVLSIDELTQVVKESNKRKNLPMINVRIYQDGTISPKSYALLKELNNRISKGE
;
A
#
# COMPACT_ATOMS: atom_id res chain seq x y z
N MET A 1 -6.74 12.89 -82.82
CA MET A 1 -7.22 11.48 -82.82
C MET A 1 -6.18 10.63 -82.12
N LYS A 2 -6.60 9.92 -81.06
CA LYS A 2 -6.01 8.73 -80.38
C LYS A 2 -4.55 8.84 -79.89
N LYS A 3 -4.25 8.90 -78.57
CA LYS A 3 -4.37 7.83 -77.52
C LYS A 3 -3.53 6.59 -77.93
N GLN A 4 -2.70 5.95 -77.11
CA GLN A 4 -2.75 5.69 -75.66
C GLN A 4 -1.59 4.72 -75.30
N TYR A 5 -1.26 4.61 -74.00
CA TYR A 5 -0.39 3.60 -73.35
C TYR A 5 1.11 3.76 -73.57
N ILE A 6 1.84 4.27 -72.57
CA ILE A 6 2.73 3.53 -71.64
C ILE A 6 3.17 4.53 -70.55
N TYR A 7 2.38 4.73 -69.48
CA TYR A 7 2.84 5.34 -68.22
C TYR A 7 1.78 5.06 -67.15
N PHE A 8 1.69 3.81 -66.69
CA PHE A 8 0.88 3.44 -65.53
C PHE A 8 1.47 2.19 -64.87
N LEU A 9 2.69 2.29 -64.33
CA LEU A 9 3.16 1.34 -63.32
C LEU A 9 4.37 1.88 -62.54
N SER A 10 4.24 3.07 -61.93
CA SER A 10 5.26 3.57 -60.99
C SER A 10 4.70 4.45 -59.87
N LEU A 11 3.37 4.48 -59.71
CA LEU A 11 2.70 5.38 -58.76
C LEU A 11 1.70 4.61 -57.89
N PHE A 12 2.11 3.51 -57.28
CA PHE A 12 1.33 2.84 -56.22
C PHE A 12 2.22 2.01 -55.27
N VAL A 13 3.39 2.54 -54.89
CA VAL A 13 4.21 2.00 -53.78
C VAL A 13 4.61 3.08 -52.76
N MET A 14 4.19 4.34 -52.94
CA MET A 14 4.37 5.40 -51.94
C MET A 14 3.01 5.83 -51.40
N CYS A 15 2.58 5.21 -50.30
CA CYS A 15 1.74 5.77 -49.21
C CYS A 15 1.14 4.65 -48.35
N LEU A 16 1.99 3.76 -47.86
CA LEU A 16 1.80 3.07 -46.58
C LEU A 16 3.18 3.05 -45.90
N ALA A 17 3.80 4.23 -45.77
CA ALA A 17 4.82 4.40 -44.75
C ALA A 17 4.04 4.30 -43.43
N ALA A 18 4.12 3.14 -42.78
CA ALA A 18 3.63 2.99 -41.42
C ALA A 18 4.12 4.19 -40.60
N CYS A 19 3.22 4.90 -39.93
CA CYS A 19 3.54 6.01 -39.04
C CYS A 19 4.33 5.49 -37.84
N SER A 20 5.59 5.14 -38.04
CA SER A 20 6.52 4.76 -36.99
C SER A 20 7.39 5.97 -36.65
N ASN A 21 7.26 6.46 -35.44
CA ASN A 21 8.21 7.38 -34.85
C ASN A 21 9.58 6.69 -34.67
N PRO A 22 10.69 7.44 -34.69
CA PRO A 22 11.98 6.90 -34.28
C PRO A 22 11.92 6.36 -32.84
N VAL A 23 12.74 5.37 -32.53
CA VAL A 23 12.84 4.76 -31.19
C VAL A 23 14.03 5.37 -30.44
N ASP A 24 13.75 6.00 -29.31
CA ASP A 24 14.71 6.46 -28.31
C ASP A 24 14.96 5.32 -27.31
N LEU A 25 16.19 4.79 -27.30
CA LEU A 25 16.59 3.68 -26.42
C LEU A 25 16.59 4.06 -24.93
N THR A 26 16.54 5.35 -24.61
CA THR A 26 16.46 5.86 -23.23
C THR A 26 15.02 6.08 -22.76
N ALA A 27 14.04 6.01 -23.67
CA ALA A 27 12.63 6.11 -23.32
C ALA A 27 12.13 4.83 -22.63
N LEU A 28 11.11 4.98 -21.79
CA LEU A 28 10.49 3.84 -21.11
C LEU A 28 9.75 2.97 -22.12
N ASN A 29 10.07 1.68 -22.19
CA ASN A 29 9.29 0.73 -22.98
C ASN A 29 8.01 0.38 -22.23
N LEU A 30 6.85 0.62 -22.86
CA LEU A 30 5.58 0.18 -22.29
C LEU A 30 5.46 -1.33 -22.45
N ASP A 31 5.38 -2.04 -21.33
CA ASP A 31 5.08 -3.46 -21.30
C ASP A 31 3.59 -3.68 -21.56
N SER A 32 3.31 -4.37 -22.65
CA SER A 32 1.97 -4.72 -23.10
C SER A 32 1.20 -5.62 -22.15
N ALA A 33 1.92 -6.43 -21.38
CA ALA A 33 1.34 -7.44 -20.50
C ALA A 33 1.06 -6.89 -19.10
N ASN A 34 1.46 -5.65 -18.79
CA ASN A 34 1.41 -5.09 -17.43
C ASN A 34 0.85 -3.66 -17.38
N ILE A 35 0.56 -3.21 -16.15
CA ILE A 35 0.29 -1.79 -15.85
C ILE A 35 1.62 -1.05 -15.80
N ASN A 36 1.80 -0.06 -16.68
CA ASN A 36 3.02 0.74 -16.72
C ASN A 36 2.87 1.96 -15.82
N ARG A 37 3.65 2.01 -14.74
CA ARG A 37 3.62 3.09 -13.75
C ARG A 37 4.62 4.18 -14.10
N LEU A 38 4.13 5.32 -14.57
CA LEU A 38 4.92 6.51 -14.85
C LEU A 38 4.99 7.37 -13.60
N ILE A 39 6.12 7.28 -12.89
CA ILE A 39 6.35 8.02 -11.64
C ILE A 39 7.00 9.37 -11.95
N PRO A 40 6.58 10.48 -11.30
CA PRO A 40 7.07 11.82 -11.61
C PRO A 40 8.59 11.99 -11.53
N PHE A 41 9.27 11.35 -10.56
CA PHE A 41 10.74 11.45 -10.47
C PHE A 41 11.49 10.85 -11.67
N ARG A 42 10.82 10.03 -12.50
CA ARG A 42 11.35 9.50 -13.77
C ARG A 42 10.91 10.30 -15.00
N GLY A 43 10.15 11.38 -14.79
CA GLY A 43 9.70 12.29 -15.84
C GLY A 43 10.48 13.60 -15.82
N GLU A 44 10.29 14.39 -16.87
CA GLU A 44 10.71 15.77 -16.92
C GLU A 44 9.66 16.65 -16.22
N LEU A 45 10.07 17.30 -15.13
CA LEU A 45 9.25 18.25 -14.37
C LEU A 45 9.63 19.67 -14.80
N ASN A 46 8.67 20.45 -15.32
CA ASN A 46 8.94 21.77 -15.88
C ASN A 46 8.36 22.90 -15.03
N ASN A 47 8.95 24.10 -15.17
CA ASN A 47 8.42 25.36 -14.65
C ASN A 47 8.13 25.35 -13.14
N GLY A 48 9.02 24.75 -12.36
CA GLY A 48 8.98 24.77 -10.89
C GLY A 48 8.16 23.66 -10.24
N VAL A 49 7.55 22.76 -11.01
CA VAL A 49 7.04 21.48 -10.48
C VAL A 49 8.23 20.70 -9.93
N LYS A 50 8.07 20.12 -8.74
CA LYS A 50 9.16 19.41 -8.06
C LYS A 50 8.67 18.14 -7.38
N GLN A 51 9.55 17.16 -7.25
CA GLN A 51 9.33 15.96 -6.46
C GLN A 51 9.45 16.29 -4.96
N LEU A 52 8.53 15.77 -4.13
CA LEU A 52 8.69 15.76 -2.68
C LEU A 52 9.68 14.67 -2.27
N TYR A 53 10.61 15.01 -1.36
CA TYR A 53 11.68 14.14 -0.87
C TYR A 53 12.42 13.34 -1.97
N PRO A 54 13.01 13.99 -2.98
CA PRO A 54 13.71 13.32 -4.07
C PRO A 54 14.92 12.48 -3.60
N GLU A 55 15.45 12.78 -2.42
CA GLU A 55 16.58 12.09 -1.78
C GLU A 55 16.22 10.71 -1.20
N GLU A 56 14.95 10.44 -0.94
CA GLU A 56 14.51 9.16 -0.36
C GLU A 56 14.83 8.01 -1.31
N PRO A 57 15.66 7.01 -0.95
CA PRO A 57 16.23 6.09 -1.94
C PRO A 57 15.25 5.00 -2.41
N TYR A 58 14.35 4.56 -1.53
CA TYR A 58 13.42 3.46 -1.78
C TYR A 58 11.99 3.95 -1.99
N LYS A 59 11.50 4.83 -1.13
CA LYS A 59 10.16 5.40 -1.23
C LYS A 59 10.11 6.44 -2.35
N ALA A 60 9.00 6.48 -3.06
CA ALA A 60 8.67 7.64 -3.88
C ALA A 60 7.50 8.37 -3.26
N PHE A 61 7.54 9.70 -3.26
CA PHE A 61 6.41 10.54 -2.92
C PHE A 61 5.86 11.16 -4.20
N TRP A 62 5.08 12.24 -4.09
CA TRP A 62 4.43 12.88 -5.23
C TRP A 62 5.20 14.09 -5.75
N ALA A 63 4.89 14.47 -6.99
CA ALA A 63 5.20 15.80 -7.49
C ALA A 63 4.23 16.84 -6.91
N GLU A 64 4.72 18.03 -6.63
CA GLU A 64 3.98 19.15 -6.06
C GLU A 64 4.40 20.49 -6.70
N ASN A 65 3.81 21.58 -6.21
CA ASN A 65 3.98 22.94 -6.73
C ASN A 65 3.50 23.05 -8.18
N TRP A 66 2.42 22.33 -8.49
CA TRP A 66 1.81 22.28 -9.81
C TRP A 66 0.48 23.02 -9.77
N LYS A 67 0.48 24.25 -10.26
CA LYS A 67 -0.54 25.27 -10.03
C LYS A 67 -1.07 25.87 -11.33
N THR A 68 -0.25 25.95 -12.38
CA THR A 68 -0.59 26.72 -13.59
C THR A 68 -0.57 25.87 -14.87
N PRO A 69 -1.31 26.28 -15.92
CA PRO A 69 -1.34 25.56 -17.20
C PRO A 69 0.01 25.48 -17.94
N GLU A 70 0.95 26.37 -17.64
CA GLU A 70 2.29 26.39 -18.24
C GLU A 70 3.18 25.27 -17.67
N GLN A 71 2.81 24.69 -16.54
CA GLN A 71 3.54 23.63 -15.88
C GLN A 71 3.10 22.25 -16.37
N SER A 72 4.06 21.33 -16.47
CA SER A 72 3.82 19.99 -16.97
C SER A 72 4.73 18.95 -16.36
N ILE A 73 4.28 17.71 -16.42
CA ILE A 73 5.11 16.52 -16.20
C ILE A 73 5.09 15.72 -17.51
N SER A 74 6.24 15.28 -17.99
CA SER A 74 6.33 14.49 -19.23
C SER A 74 7.25 13.29 -19.14
N TRP A 75 6.91 12.24 -19.87
CA TRP A 75 7.71 11.02 -20.00
C TRP A 75 7.88 10.68 -21.48
N LYS A 76 9.06 10.21 -21.86
CA LYS A 76 9.25 9.55 -23.15
C LYS A 76 8.90 8.09 -23.02
N VAL A 77 8.06 7.59 -23.91
CA VAL A 77 7.59 6.20 -23.91
C VAL A 77 7.73 5.59 -25.30
N ASN A 78 8.17 4.33 -25.36
CA ASN A 78 8.20 3.52 -26.58
C ASN A 78 7.01 2.58 -26.60
N THR A 79 6.34 2.52 -27.75
CA THR A 79 5.16 1.66 -27.96
C THR A 79 5.21 0.95 -29.31
N ASP A 80 4.42 -0.11 -29.49
CA ASP A 80 4.30 -0.84 -30.74
C ASP A 80 3.15 -0.38 -31.65
N GLY A 81 2.43 0.69 -31.29
CA GLY A 81 1.38 1.29 -32.11
C GLY A 81 -0.04 0.89 -31.70
N GLU A 82 -0.47 1.24 -30.50
CA GLU A 82 -1.67 0.66 -29.84
C GLU A 82 -2.38 1.66 -28.92
N ASP A 83 -3.57 1.27 -28.47
CA ASP A 83 -4.37 2.07 -27.54
C ASP A 83 -4.02 1.76 -26.09
N TYR A 84 -3.82 2.81 -25.29
CA TYR A 84 -3.60 2.69 -23.85
C TYR A 84 -4.63 3.51 -23.08
N MET A 85 -5.27 2.88 -22.10
CA MET A 85 -6.02 3.59 -21.06
C MET A 85 -5.05 4.23 -20.09
N ALA A 86 -5.47 5.34 -19.48
CA ALA A 86 -4.70 6.05 -18.49
C ALA A 86 -5.51 6.26 -17.21
N GLU A 87 -4.85 6.09 -16.06
CA GLU A 87 -5.39 6.37 -14.73
C GLU A 87 -4.31 7.03 -13.88
N MET A 88 -4.67 7.97 -13.01
CA MET A 88 -3.71 8.67 -12.16
C MET A 88 -4.07 8.54 -10.69
N ILE A 89 -3.04 8.44 -9.86
CA ILE A 89 -3.14 8.70 -8.43
C ILE A 89 -2.78 10.17 -8.23
N VAL A 90 -3.79 10.97 -7.90
CA VAL A 90 -3.70 12.43 -7.86
C VAL A 90 -4.41 12.96 -6.62
N SER A 91 -3.93 14.07 -6.09
CA SER A 91 -4.67 14.88 -5.14
C SER A 91 -4.79 16.29 -5.67
N VAL A 92 -5.99 16.86 -5.56
CA VAL A 92 -6.20 18.28 -5.79
C VAL A 92 -6.63 18.86 -4.44
N ASN A 93 -5.87 19.82 -3.94
CA ASN A 93 -6.24 20.48 -2.69
C ASN A 93 -6.84 21.85 -2.98
N ARG A 94 -7.67 22.33 -2.04
CA ARG A 94 -8.14 23.72 -2.00
C ARG A 94 -8.94 24.12 -3.25
N MET A 95 -9.85 23.26 -3.69
CA MET A 95 -10.91 23.67 -4.63
C MET A 95 -12.11 24.19 -3.84
N GLY A 96 -12.78 25.22 -4.37
CA GLY A 96 -14.04 25.69 -3.82
C GLY A 96 -15.18 24.69 -4.04
N ASP A 97 -16.27 24.83 -3.29
CA ASP A 97 -17.45 23.98 -3.46
C ASP A 97 -18.02 24.09 -4.88
N GLY A 98 -18.22 22.95 -5.54
CA GLY A 98 -18.71 22.87 -6.92
C GLY A 98 -17.70 23.31 -7.98
N GLU A 99 -16.44 23.56 -7.60
CA GLU A 99 -15.36 23.82 -8.53
C GLU A 99 -14.87 22.54 -9.23
N GLU A 100 -14.28 22.72 -10.40
CA GLU A 100 -13.71 21.65 -11.20
C GLU A 100 -12.38 22.09 -11.82
N THR A 101 -11.38 21.23 -11.69
CA THR A 101 -10.07 21.30 -12.34
C THR A 101 -10.02 20.30 -13.50
N GLU A 102 -9.32 20.66 -14.59
CA GLU A 102 -9.08 19.76 -15.71
C GLU A 102 -7.59 19.43 -15.83
N LEU A 103 -7.28 18.14 -15.93
CA LEU A 103 -5.96 17.65 -16.31
C LEU A 103 -6.00 17.07 -17.72
N VAL A 104 -5.05 17.48 -18.56
CA VAL A 104 -4.96 17.12 -19.97
C VAL A 104 -3.75 16.22 -20.17
N LEU A 105 -3.99 15.01 -20.66
CA LEU A 105 -2.96 14.07 -21.05
C LEU A 105 -2.84 14.07 -22.58
N SER A 106 -1.63 14.26 -23.11
CA SER A 106 -1.38 14.24 -24.56
C SER A 106 -0.11 13.47 -24.92
N ASN A 107 -0.14 12.78 -26.04
CA ASN A 107 1.03 12.11 -26.62
C ASN A 107 1.58 12.83 -27.88
N GLY A 108 1.17 14.09 -28.11
CA GLY A 108 1.54 14.91 -29.26
C GLY A 108 0.63 14.75 -30.49
N THR A 109 -0.01 13.59 -30.67
CA THR A 109 -0.95 13.33 -31.79
C THR A 109 -2.40 13.24 -31.34
N ASP A 110 -2.62 12.88 -30.08
CA ASP A 110 -3.93 12.76 -29.45
C ASP A 110 -3.89 13.41 -28.05
N SER A 111 -5.06 13.76 -27.51
CA SER A 111 -5.22 14.25 -26.15
C SER A 111 -6.57 13.87 -25.52
N VAL A 112 -6.56 13.70 -24.21
CA VAL A 112 -7.74 13.35 -23.41
C VAL A 112 -7.75 14.15 -22.11
N ILE A 113 -8.94 14.50 -21.63
CA ILE A 113 -9.15 15.35 -20.46
C ILE A 113 -9.77 14.51 -19.34
N CYS A 114 -9.21 14.62 -18.14
CA CYS A 114 -9.84 14.15 -16.91
C CYS A 114 -10.30 15.37 -16.09
N ARG A 115 -11.56 15.32 -15.62
CA ARG A 115 -12.19 16.34 -14.79
C ARG A 115 -12.18 15.89 -13.34
N ILE A 116 -11.72 16.77 -12.46
CA ILE A 116 -11.61 16.52 -11.02
C ILE A 116 -12.43 17.58 -10.29
N ASN A 117 -13.41 17.14 -9.51
CA ASN A 117 -14.34 18.00 -8.77
C ASN A 117 -14.38 17.71 -7.25
N THR A 118 -13.43 16.90 -6.76
CA THR A 118 -13.26 16.52 -5.36
C THR A 118 -11.86 16.88 -4.89
N THR A 119 -11.69 17.09 -3.59
CA THR A 119 -10.38 17.35 -2.99
C THR A 119 -9.79 16.10 -2.34
N GLY A 120 -8.47 16.12 -2.13
CA GLY A 120 -7.74 15.01 -1.51
C GLY A 120 -7.32 13.93 -2.51
N TRP A 121 -6.62 12.92 -1.99
CA TRP A 121 -6.08 11.81 -2.76
C TRP A 121 -7.17 10.93 -3.35
N GLN A 122 -7.06 10.63 -4.64
CA GLN A 122 -8.03 9.83 -5.39
C GLN A 122 -7.38 9.16 -6.61
N ARG A 123 -8.08 8.14 -7.14
CA ARG A 123 -7.77 7.56 -8.45
C ARG A 123 -8.68 8.21 -9.48
N CYS A 124 -8.12 8.74 -10.54
CA CYS A 124 -8.87 9.38 -11.62
C CYS A 124 -8.54 8.73 -12.97
N ARG A 125 -9.55 8.18 -13.63
CA ARG A 125 -9.42 7.56 -14.95
C ARG A 125 -9.71 8.58 -16.05
N PHE A 126 -8.93 8.53 -17.13
CA PHE A 126 -9.24 9.28 -18.34
C PHE A 126 -10.39 8.60 -19.11
N PRO A 127 -11.36 9.34 -19.65
CA PRO A 127 -12.63 8.79 -20.15
C PRO A 127 -12.49 7.88 -21.38
N ARG A 128 -11.34 7.88 -22.06
CA ARG A 128 -11.07 7.03 -23.21
C ARG A 128 -9.57 6.70 -23.32
N PRO A 129 -9.21 5.61 -24.02
CA PRO A 129 -7.83 5.35 -24.40
C PRO A 129 -7.24 6.46 -25.29
N LEU A 130 -5.91 6.59 -25.24
CA LEU A 130 -5.09 7.35 -26.19
C LEU A 130 -4.44 6.37 -27.18
N HIS A 131 -4.51 6.70 -28.47
CA HIS A 131 -3.81 5.93 -29.49
C HIS A 131 -2.34 6.38 -29.59
N PHE A 132 -1.40 5.44 -29.43
CA PHE A 132 0.02 5.70 -29.63
C PHE A 132 0.48 5.20 -30.99
N ASN A 133 1.30 5.99 -31.68
CA ASN A 133 2.02 5.53 -32.86
C ASN A 133 3.17 4.63 -32.43
N LYS A 134 3.53 3.68 -33.28
CA LYS A 134 4.72 2.84 -33.07
C LYS A 134 5.96 3.72 -32.94
N GLY A 135 6.87 3.40 -32.03
CA GLY A 135 8.08 4.18 -31.74
C GLY A 135 7.94 5.06 -30.50
N THR A 136 8.74 6.13 -30.42
CA THR A 136 8.73 7.02 -29.25
C THR A 136 7.65 8.09 -29.34
N SER A 137 6.94 8.28 -28.22
CA SER A 137 6.04 9.42 -27.99
C SER A 137 6.45 10.15 -26.71
N VAL A 138 6.21 11.46 -26.66
CA VAL A 138 6.29 12.24 -25.42
C VAL A 138 4.89 12.32 -24.83
N LEU A 139 4.66 11.60 -23.74
CA LEU A 139 3.44 11.67 -22.98
C LEU A 139 3.54 12.83 -21.98
N SER A 140 2.72 13.86 -22.12
CA SER A 140 2.72 15.05 -21.29
C SER A 140 1.38 15.21 -20.58
N LEU A 141 1.44 15.43 -19.26
CA LEU A 141 0.30 15.74 -18.42
C LEU A 141 0.39 17.21 -17.98
N LYS A 142 -0.69 17.96 -18.19
CA LYS A 142 -0.79 19.42 -17.92
C LYS A 142 -2.09 19.77 -17.22
N ILE A 143 -2.11 20.93 -16.55
CA ILE A 143 -3.37 21.53 -16.10
C ILE A 143 -4.01 22.22 -17.31
N GLY A 144 -5.22 21.80 -17.68
CA GLY A 144 -6.02 22.49 -18.70
C GLY A 144 -6.80 23.65 -18.11
N LYS A 145 -7.37 23.44 -16.91
CA LYS A 145 -8.15 24.43 -16.17
C LYS A 145 -7.76 24.34 -14.70
N PRO A 146 -7.03 25.34 -14.15
CA PRO A 146 -6.66 25.35 -12.75
C PRO A 146 -7.87 25.69 -11.86
N GLY A 147 -7.78 25.36 -10.58
CA GLY A 147 -8.68 25.89 -9.57
C GLY A 147 -8.46 27.40 -9.36
N LYS A 148 -9.46 28.07 -8.79
CA LYS A 148 -9.56 29.53 -8.63
C LYS A 148 -8.99 30.02 -7.30
N GLN A 149 -8.74 29.13 -6.34
CA GLN A 149 -8.17 29.52 -5.05
C GLN A 149 -6.69 29.88 -5.18
N ASP A 150 -6.24 30.89 -4.43
CA ASP A 150 -4.87 31.42 -4.51
C ASP A 150 -3.79 30.38 -4.15
N ASP A 151 -4.14 29.36 -3.37
CA ASP A 151 -3.25 28.27 -2.95
C ASP A 151 -3.53 26.93 -3.67
N PHE A 152 -4.24 26.96 -4.80
CA PHE A 152 -4.50 25.79 -5.64
C PHE A 152 -3.20 25.03 -5.96
N ASN A 153 -3.25 23.70 -5.82
CA ASN A 153 -2.12 22.84 -6.08
C ASN A 153 -2.59 21.41 -6.43
N VAL A 154 -1.98 20.86 -7.48
CA VAL A 154 -2.14 19.47 -7.89
C VAL A 154 -0.92 18.69 -7.41
N TYR A 155 -1.18 17.57 -6.76
CA TYR A 155 -0.17 16.61 -6.34
C TYR A 155 -0.33 15.35 -7.18
N LEU A 156 0.71 14.96 -7.91
CA LEU A 156 0.69 13.75 -8.72
C LEU A 156 1.58 12.69 -8.09
N TYR A 157 1.02 11.56 -7.70
CA TYR A 157 1.82 10.42 -7.25
C TYR A 157 2.26 9.54 -8.42
N SER A 158 1.34 9.22 -9.34
CA SER A 158 1.67 8.43 -10.53
C SER A 158 0.64 8.58 -11.63
N LEU A 159 1.08 8.29 -12.86
CA LEU A 159 0.24 8.05 -14.02
C LEU A 159 0.44 6.60 -14.48
N GLU A 160 -0.61 5.80 -14.49
CA GLU A 160 -0.62 4.45 -15.03
C GLU A 160 -1.08 4.47 -16.48
N VAL A 161 -0.40 3.73 -17.36
CA VAL A 161 -0.86 3.45 -18.73
C VAL A 161 -0.89 1.95 -19.00
N THR A 162 -2.03 1.46 -19.48
CA THR A 162 -2.29 0.02 -19.64
C THR A 162 -3.15 -0.23 -20.85
N ARG A 163 -2.91 -1.31 -21.58
CA ARG A 163 -3.82 -1.72 -22.65
C ARG A 163 -5.19 -2.12 -22.09
N PRO A 164 -6.31 -1.81 -22.77
CA PRO A 164 -7.65 -2.19 -22.32
C PRO A 164 -7.79 -3.67 -21.95
N GLU A 165 -7.33 -4.57 -22.82
CA GLU A 165 -7.40 -6.02 -22.62
C GLU A 165 -6.55 -6.51 -21.44
N THR A 166 -5.38 -5.89 -21.24
CA THR A 166 -4.50 -6.20 -20.11
C THR A 166 -5.09 -5.73 -18.80
N TYR A 167 -5.73 -4.56 -18.79
CA TYR A 167 -6.44 -4.05 -17.62
C TYR A 167 -7.56 -5.00 -17.18
N GLU A 168 -8.43 -5.42 -18.11
CA GLU A 168 -9.52 -6.35 -17.79
C GLU A 168 -9.01 -7.72 -17.33
N ARG A 169 -7.94 -8.24 -17.95
CA ARG A 169 -7.29 -9.48 -17.52
C ARG A 169 -6.77 -9.38 -16.09
N LEU A 170 -6.03 -8.32 -15.77
CA LEU A 170 -5.46 -8.13 -14.43
C LEU A 170 -6.55 -7.93 -13.38
N ARG A 171 -7.63 -7.24 -13.72
CA ARG A 171 -8.78 -7.07 -12.85
C ARG A 171 -9.46 -8.41 -12.55
N ALA A 172 -9.70 -9.23 -13.57
CA ALA A 172 -10.28 -10.56 -13.41
C ALA A 172 -9.37 -11.47 -12.55
N GLU A 173 -8.05 -11.42 -12.76
CA GLU A 173 -7.09 -12.16 -11.94
C GLU A 173 -7.14 -11.69 -10.47
N ALA A 174 -7.13 -10.38 -10.23
CA ALA A 174 -7.23 -9.81 -8.89
C ALA A 174 -8.53 -10.21 -8.18
N THR A 175 -9.66 -10.20 -8.89
CA THR A 175 -10.94 -10.72 -8.38
C THR A 175 -10.85 -12.21 -8.04
N SER A 176 -10.20 -13.02 -8.87
CA SER A 176 -10.06 -14.46 -8.60
C SER A 176 -9.18 -14.78 -7.38
N LEU A 177 -8.27 -13.86 -7.02
CA LEU A 177 -7.38 -13.97 -5.87
C LEU A 177 -7.94 -13.32 -4.61
N ARG A 178 -9.08 -12.63 -4.69
CA ARG A 178 -9.70 -11.94 -3.53
C ARG A 178 -10.08 -12.97 -2.48
N SER A 179 -9.57 -12.80 -1.25
CA SER A 179 -9.97 -13.65 -0.12
C SER A 179 -11.25 -13.15 0.54
N ASN A 180 -11.95 -14.05 1.23
CA ASN A 180 -13.07 -13.64 2.06
C ASN A 180 -12.57 -12.92 3.32
N THR A 181 -12.87 -11.62 3.42
CA THR A 181 -12.51 -10.75 4.54
C THR A 181 -13.69 -10.41 5.44
N SER A 182 -14.88 -11.00 5.22
CA SER A 182 -16.10 -10.69 6.01
C SER A 182 -15.90 -10.91 7.51
N TRP A 183 -15.02 -11.84 7.89
CA TRP A 183 -14.69 -12.10 9.28
C TRP A 183 -14.01 -10.91 9.97
N MET A 184 -13.36 -9.99 9.24
CA MET A 184 -12.83 -8.73 9.80
C MET A 184 -13.97 -7.79 10.19
N ALA A 185 -15.00 -7.73 9.34
CA ALA A 185 -16.19 -6.89 9.51
C ALA A 185 -17.01 -7.26 10.76
N ASP A 186 -16.88 -8.51 11.21
CA ASP A 186 -17.58 -9.04 12.39
C ASP A 186 -16.80 -8.82 13.71
N LEU A 187 -15.55 -8.31 13.65
CA LEU A 187 -14.75 -8.05 14.84
C LEU A 187 -14.97 -6.62 15.35
N PRO A 188 -15.10 -6.42 16.68
CA PRO A 188 -15.26 -5.08 17.22
C PRO A 188 -13.97 -4.25 17.15
N TYR A 189 -12.82 -4.91 17.33
CA TYR A 189 -11.49 -4.32 17.23
C TYR A 189 -10.43 -5.42 17.18
N GLY A 190 -9.26 -5.07 16.66
CA GLY A 190 -8.03 -5.86 16.72
C GLY A 190 -6.90 -5.06 17.36
N PHE A 191 -5.79 -5.72 17.65
CA PHE A 191 -4.59 -5.08 18.19
C PHE A 191 -3.43 -5.13 17.22
N PHE A 192 -2.67 -4.05 17.13
CA PHE A 192 -1.42 -3.97 16.40
C PHE A 192 -0.27 -3.94 17.41
N PHE A 193 0.71 -4.81 17.23
CA PHE A 193 1.90 -4.87 18.09
C PHE A 193 3.14 -4.72 17.25
N HIS A 194 3.79 -3.55 17.37
CA HIS A 194 5.11 -3.35 16.81
C HIS A 194 6.19 -3.81 17.80
N TRP A 195 6.78 -4.96 17.50
CA TRP A 195 7.84 -5.60 18.28
C TRP A 195 8.96 -6.08 17.34
N ASN A 196 10.16 -5.56 17.54
CA ASN A 196 11.29 -5.70 16.62
C ASN A 196 12.63 -5.55 17.36
N SER A 197 13.75 -5.59 16.65
CA SER A 197 15.10 -5.48 17.22
C SER A 197 15.36 -4.19 18.03
N LYS A 198 14.57 -3.13 17.83
CA LYS A 198 14.68 -1.88 18.60
C LYS A 198 13.76 -1.81 19.81
N SER A 199 12.98 -2.86 20.08
CA SER A 199 12.06 -2.89 21.22
C SER A 199 12.84 -2.88 22.54
N MET A 200 12.49 -1.93 23.40
CA MET A 200 13.15 -1.74 24.70
C MET A 200 12.40 -2.44 25.84
N PRO A 201 13.11 -2.96 26.86
CA PRO A 201 12.48 -3.32 28.12
C PRO A 201 12.07 -2.06 28.89
N GLN A 202 11.28 -2.23 29.95
CA GLN A 202 10.89 -1.12 30.82
C GLN A 202 12.09 -0.41 31.46
N SER A 203 13.15 -1.15 31.77
CA SER A 203 14.39 -0.59 32.30
C SER A 203 15.60 -1.45 31.92
N GLY A 204 16.76 -0.82 31.76
CA GLY A 204 18.01 -1.48 31.41
C GLY A 204 18.24 -1.60 29.90
N GLU A 205 19.26 -2.37 29.55
CA GLU A 205 19.62 -2.62 28.15
C GLU A 205 18.67 -3.63 27.50
N PRO A 206 18.39 -3.49 26.19
CA PRO A 206 17.65 -4.50 25.45
C PRO A 206 18.48 -5.79 25.34
N LEU A 207 17.79 -6.93 25.36
CA LEU A 207 18.36 -8.21 24.96
C LEU A 207 18.69 -8.19 23.45
N ALA A 208 19.63 -9.04 23.06
CA ALA A 208 19.80 -9.38 21.65
C ALA A 208 18.50 -10.00 21.09
N TYR A 209 18.24 -9.82 19.80
CA TYR A 209 16.94 -10.19 19.22
C TYR A 209 16.59 -11.68 19.40
N GLU A 210 17.56 -12.60 19.22
CA GLU A 210 17.32 -14.04 19.44
C GLU A 210 17.00 -14.35 20.91
N ASP A 211 17.65 -13.68 21.86
CA ASP A 211 17.36 -13.85 23.29
C ASP A 211 15.99 -13.26 23.67
N ALA A 212 15.62 -12.12 23.09
CA ALA A 212 14.30 -11.53 23.25
C ALA A 212 13.20 -12.47 22.71
N VAL A 213 13.42 -13.07 21.53
CA VAL A 213 12.53 -14.09 20.98
C VAL A 213 12.45 -15.31 21.89
N ASN A 214 13.57 -15.82 22.40
CA ASN A 214 13.59 -16.98 23.29
C ASN A 214 12.85 -16.72 24.62
N ASN A 215 12.91 -15.49 25.12
CA ASN A 215 12.29 -15.12 26.40
C ASN A 215 10.82 -14.64 26.28
N PHE A 216 10.28 -14.51 25.07
CA PHE A 216 8.92 -14.03 24.87
C PHE A 216 7.88 -15.05 25.39
N ASP A 217 7.10 -14.66 26.40
CA ASP A 217 6.06 -15.49 27.01
C ASP A 217 4.75 -15.40 26.22
N VAL A 218 4.58 -16.30 25.25
CA VAL A 218 3.42 -16.32 24.34
C VAL A 218 2.10 -16.65 25.05
N ASP A 219 2.13 -17.44 26.12
CA ASP A 219 0.92 -17.81 26.85
C ASP A 219 0.41 -16.64 27.71
N ARG A 220 1.33 -15.95 28.40
CA ARG A 220 1.01 -14.70 29.09
C ARG A 220 0.51 -13.65 28.10
N PHE A 221 1.17 -13.49 26.97
CA PHE A 221 0.78 -12.53 25.94
C PHE A 221 -0.62 -12.83 25.38
N ALA A 222 -0.88 -14.07 24.95
CA ALA A 222 -2.18 -14.46 24.41
C ALA A 222 -3.32 -14.30 25.42
N ARG A 223 -3.08 -14.63 26.70
CA ARG A 223 -4.04 -14.37 27.78
C ARG A 223 -4.32 -12.88 27.94
N THR A 224 -3.30 -12.03 27.95
CA THR A 224 -3.45 -10.56 28.04
C THR A 224 -4.31 -10.03 26.89
N VAL A 225 -4.03 -10.47 25.65
CA VAL A 225 -4.81 -10.10 24.46
C VAL A 225 -6.28 -10.53 24.62
N TYR A 226 -6.52 -11.76 25.06
CA TYR A 226 -7.87 -12.29 25.30
C TYR A 226 -8.64 -11.50 26.36
N GLU A 227 -8.00 -11.19 27.49
CA GLU A 227 -8.61 -10.42 28.58
C GLU A 227 -8.97 -8.99 28.15
N CYS A 228 -8.19 -8.41 27.23
CA CYS A 228 -8.44 -7.12 26.60
C CYS A 228 -9.48 -7.20 25.46
N GLY A 229 -10.06 -8.37 25.19
CA GLY A 229 -11.11 -8.57 24.18
C GLY A 229 -10.61 -8.72 22.74
N GLY A 230 -9.30 -8.85 22.53
CA GLY A 230 -8.73 -9.03 21.20
C GLY A 230 -9.21 -10.32 20.54
N LYS A 231 -9.55 -10.24 19.24
CA LYS A 231 -9.92 -11.39 18.38
C LYS A 231 -9.06 -11.49 17.12
N LEU A 232 -8.22 -10.49 16.90
CA LEU A 232 -7.25 -10.41 15.83
C LEU A 232 -6.06 -9.62 16.37
N ILE A 233 -4.84 -10.07 16.05
CA ILE A 233 -3.65 -9.26 16.21
C ILE A 233 -2.87 -9.14 14.89
N PHE A 234 -2.18 -8.01 14.75
CA PHE A 234 -1.15 -7.76 13.75
C PHE A 234 0.18 -7.74 14.50
N PHE A 235 1.09 -8.66 14.19
CA PHE A 235 2.36 -8.80 14.91
C PHE A 235 3.53 -8.60 13.94
N THR A 236 4.46 -7.72 14.31
CA THR A 236 5.65 -7.43 13.49
C THR A 236 6.58 -8.63 13.38
N THR A 237 6.90 -9.00 12.14
CA THR A 237 7.86 -10.07 11.84
C THR A 237 9.11 -9.60 11.10
N SER A 238 9.13 -8.37 10.61
CA SER A 238 10.33 -7.67 10.16
C SER A 238 10.08 -6.16 10.26
N TRP A 239 11.13 -5.34 10.34
CA TRP A 239 10.99 -3.88 10.38
C TRP A 239 12.12 -3.19 9.59
N ALA A 240 12.44 -1.93 9.91
CA ALA A 240 13.52 -1.19 9.25
C ALA A 240 14.88 -1.89 9.40
N GLU A 241 15.18 -2.40 10.60
CA GLU A 241 16.23 -3.41 10.80
C GLU A 241 15.66 -4.79 10.51
N TYR A 242 16.35 -5.58 9.67
CA TYR A 242 15.78 -6.81 9.16
C TYR A 242 16.17 -8.01 10.03
N TYR A 243 15.24 -8.39 10.90
CA TYR A 243 15.26 -9.64 11.66
C TYR A 243 13.87 -10.26 11.64
N PHE A 244 13.82 -11.60 11.61
CA PHE A 244 12.58 -12.38 11.56
C PHE A 244 12.51 -13.39 12.71
N PRO A 245 11.42 -13.45 13.49
CA PRO A 245 11.34 -14.25 14.71
C PRO A 245 10.95 -15.72 14.44
N ALA A 246 11.49 -16.30 13.37
CA ALA A 246 11.30 -17.70 13.00
C ALA A 246 12.37 -18.16 11.98
N PRO A 247 12.66 -19.48 11.89
CA PRO A 247 13.63 -20.01 10.94
C PRO A 247 13.05 -20.08 9.51
N ILE A 248 13.24 -19.00 8.75
CA ILE A 248 12.80 -18.86 7.34
C ILE A 248 14.01 -19.03 6.42
N GLN A 249 14.04 -20.13 5.66
CA GLN A 249 15.18 -20.52 4.84
C GLN A 249 15.46 -19.54 3.70
N ALA A 250 14.42 -18.94 3.12
CA ALA A 250 14.54 -17.91 2.10
C ALA A 250 15.30 -16.68 2.61
N ILE A 251 15.11 -16.31 3.88
CA ILE A 251 15.84 -15.22 4.53
C ILE A 251 17.29 -15.62 4.76
N ASP A 252 17.52 -16.80 5.37
CA ASP A 252 18.87 -17.30 5.67
C ASP A 252 19.73 -17.51 4.42
N SER A 253 19.11 -17.83 3.28
CA SER A 253 19.79 -17.97 1.99
C SER A 253 20.29 -16.63 1.42
N ILE A 254 19.69 -15.52 1.83
CA ILE A 254 20.09 -14.16 1.42
C ILE A 254 21.18 -13.64 2.36
N LEU A 255 20.90 -13.70 3.67
CA LEU A 255 21.81 -13.27 4.72
C LEU A 255 21.57 -14.10 5.99
N PRO A 256 22.45 -15.06 6.30
CA PRO A 256 22.37 -15.83 7.54
C PRO A 256 22.44 -14.91 8.78
N GLY A 257 21.75 -15.32 9.85
CA GLY A 257 21.72 -14.56 11.11
C GLY A 257 20.61 -13.51 11.19
N ARG A 258 19.73 -13.45 10.19
CA ARG A 258 18.53 -12.58 10.18
C ARG A 258 17.26 -13.30 10.63
N THR A 259 17.38 -14.55 11.06
CA THR A 259 16.29 -15.36 11.61
C THR A 259 16.65 -15.85 13.01
N THR A 260 15.66 -16.38 13.74
CA THR A 260 15.86 -17.03 15.04
C THR A 260 15.61 -18.53 14.97
N LYS A 261 16.26 -19.30 15.85
CA LYS A 261 16.03 -20.76 15.94
C LYS A 261 14.63 -21.10 16.46
N ARG A 262 14.17 -20.38 17.50
CA ARG A 262 12.79 -20.48 17.98
C ARG A 262 11.85 -19.92 16.93
N ASP A 263 10.78 -20.66 16.66
CA ASP A 263 9.69 -20.23 15.78
C ASP A 263 8.61 -19.52 16.63
N LEU A 264 8.82 -18.23 16.88
CA LEU A 264 7.89 -17.45 17.70
C LEU A 264 6.53 -17.30 17.01
N VAL A 265 6.50 -17.28 15.67
CA VAL A 265 5.26 -17.17 14.90
C VAL A 265 4.39 -18.40 15.12
N ALA A 266 4.97 -19.60 15.09
CA ALA A 266 4.27 -20.83 15.45
C ALA A 266 3.79 -20.80 16.91
N ASP A 267 4.66 -20.45 17.84
CA ASP A 267 4.31 -20.40 19.27
C ASP A 267 3.16 -19.41 19.55
N LEU A 268 3.20 -18.22 18.92
CA LEU A 268 2.13 -17.23 18.99
C LEU A 268 0.83 -17.78 18.41
N SER A 269 0.89 -18.40 17.22
CA SER A 269 -0.30 -18.97 16.59
C SER A 269 -0.97 -20.02 17.49
N ASP A 270 -0.20 -20.91 18.12
CA ASP A 270 -0.74 -21.93 19.02
C ASP A 270 -1.33 -21.33 20.30
N ALA A 271 -0.64 -20.35 20.91
CA ALA A 271 -1.11 -19.69 22.12
C ALA A 271 -2.39 -18.86 21.88
N LEU A 272 -2.43 -18.10 20.78
CA LEU A 272 -3.59 -17.30 20.35
C LEU A 272 -4.77 -18.19 19.94
N GLY A 273 -4.49 -19.31 19.29
CA GLY A 273 -5.49 -20.30 18.88
C GLY A 273 -6.32 -20.85 20.04
N LYS A 274 -5.74 -21.00 21.24
CA LYS A 274 -6.47 -21.41 22.48
C LYS A 274 -7.64 -20.48 22.82
N TYR A 275 -7.59 -19.22 22.36
CA TYR A 275 -8.59 -18.19 22.60
C TYR A 275 -9.38 -17.80 21.35
N GLY A 276 -9.15 -18.49 20.22
CA GLY A 276 -9.76 -18.16 18.93
C GLY A 276 -9.31 -16.80 18.37
N ILE A 277 -8.09 -16.36 18.71
CA ILE A 277 -7.53 -15.09 18.24
C ILE A 277 -6.79 -15.34 16.92
N ARG A 278 -7.13 -14.55 15.90
CA ARG A 278 -6.48 -14.58 14.59
C ARG A 278 -5.13 -13.86 14.61
N LEU A 279 -4.18 -14.31 13.78
CA LEU A 279 -2.86 -13.72 13.64
C LEU A 279 -2.63 -13.23 12.19
N ILE A 280 -2.35 -11.95 12.03
CA ILE A 280 -1.79 -11.35 10.82
C ILE A 280 -0.33 -10.96 11.09
N LEU A 281 0.56 -11.22 10.14
CA LEU A 281 1.95 -10.81 10.26
C LEU A 281 2.16 -9.48 9.55
N TYR A 282 2.74 -8.51 10.25
CA TYR A 282 3.29 -7.32 9.62
C TYR A 282 4.67 -7.63 9.04
N TYR A 283 4.90 -7.20 7.80
CA TYR A 283 6.13 -7.41 7.05
C TYR A 283 6.63 -6.10 6.42
N HIS A 284 7.90 -5.80 6.67
CA HIS A 284 8.65 -4.70 6.06
C HIS A 284 9.88 -5.23 5.31
N VAL A 285 10.31 -4.58 4.23
CA VAL A 285 11.40 -5.08 3.35
C VAL A 285 12.81 -4.92 3.90
N GLY A 286 12.99 -4.18 4.99
CA GLY A 286 14.28 -4.01 5.67
C GLY A 286 15.22 -2.99 5.04
N HIS A 287 14.71 -1.96 4.36
CA HIS A 287 15.57 -0.97 3.69
C HIS A 287 16.38 -0.08 4.63
N GLY A 288 16.13 -0.12 5.95
CA GLY A 288 16.94 0.55 6.96
C GLY A 288 18.16 -0.26 7.43
N ASP A 289 18.25 -1.53 7.06
CA ASP A 289 19.35 -2.43 7.42
C ASP A 289 20.36 -2.50 6.28
N LYS A 290 21.49 -1.82 6.44
CA LYS A 290 22.47 -1.69 5.34
C LYS A 290 22.95 -3.04 4.80
N GLU A 291 23.30 -3.98 5.67
CA GLU A 291 23.87 -5.25 5.23
C GLU A 291 22.83 -6.12 4.53
N TRP A 292 21.61 -6.17 5.07
CA TRP A 292 20.49 -6.83 4.42
C TRP A 292 20.12 -6.17 3.08
N TRP A 293 20.07 -4.85 3.04
CA TRP A 293 19.69 -4.08 1.86
C TRP A 293 20.71 -4.22 0.72
N ASP A 294 22.01 -4.23 1.04
CA ASP A 294 23.07 -4.45 0.06
C ASP A 294 22.93 -5.83 -0.64
N LYS A 295 22.33 -6.84 0.03
CA LYS A 295 22.02 -8.16 -0.55
C LYS A 295 20.79 -8.18 -1.46
N GLN A 296 19.97 -7.14 -1.43
CA GLN A 296 18.83 -7.02 -2.35
C GLN A 296 19.23 -6.47 -3.71
N HIS A 297 20.48 -6.00 -3.84
CA HIS A 297 21.03 -5.40 -5.07
C HIS A 297 20.12 -4.31 -5.66
N TYR A 298 19.39 -3.62 -4.78
CA TYR A 298 18.40 -2.63 -5.16
C TYR A 298 19.07 -1.36 -5.69
N THR A 299 18.59 -0.92 -6.84
CA THR A 299 18.70 0.46 -7.31
C THR A 299 17.32 0.93 -7.77
N ARG A 300 17.14 2.24 -7.90
CA ARG A 300 15.90 2.81 -8.46
C ARG A 300 15.59 2.28 -9.86
N ASP A 301 16.57 1.80 -10.62
CA ASP A 301 16.39 1.25 -11.97
C ASP A 301 16.29 -0.29 -11.98
N ASN A 302 16.70 -0.96 -10.90
CA ASN A 302 16.68 -2.41 -10.79
C ASN A 302 16.31 -2.86 -9.36
N ALA A 303 15.08 -3.36 -9.22
CA ALA A 303 14.58 -3.97 -7.99
C ALA A 303 14.21 -5.45 -8.16
N GLY A 304 14.73 -6.10 -9.21
CA GLY A 304 14.36 -7.48 -9.58
C GLY A 304 14.69 -8.49 -8.49
N ASP A 305 15.89 -8.42 -7.92
CA ASP A 305 16.33 -9.31 -6.85
C ASP A 305 15.53 -9.07 -5.57
N LEU A 306 15.31 -7.80 -5.19
CA LEU A 306 14.46 -7.43 -4.07
C LEU A 306 13.08 -8.10 -4.15
N PHE A 307 12.35 -7.92 -5.25
CA PHE A 307 10.99 -8.46 -5.34
C PHE A 307 10.97 -9.98 -5.54
N THR A 308 11.98 -10.56 -6.20
CA THR A 308 12.15 -12.02 -6.23
C THR A 308 12.35 -12.59 -4.82
N ASN A 309 13.14 -11.90 -3.98
CA ASN A 309 13.35 -12.30 -2.60
C ASN A 309 12.07 -12.13 -1.76
N VAL A 310 11.35 -11.01 -1.91
CA VAL A 310 10.05 -10.80 -1.25
C VAL A 310 9.07 -11.92 -1.64
N GLU A 311 8.94 -12.26 -2.92
CA GLU A 311 8.07 -13.34 -3.40
C GLU A 311 8.43 -14.69 -2.74
N LYS A 312 9.72 -15.04 -2.67
CA LYS A 312 10.19 -16.28 -2.02
C LYS A 312 9.90 -16.30 -0.52
N ILE A 313 10.19 -15.21 0.18
CA ILE A 313 10.00 -15.09 1.64
C ILE A 313 8.51 -15.17 1.98
N VAL A 314 7.67 -14.39 1.28
CA VAL A 314 6.21 -14.41 1.45
C VAL A 314 5.62 -15.78 1.11
N GLY A 315 6.13 -16.43 0.06
CA GLY A 315 5.75 -17.79 -0.32
C GLY A 315 6.08 -18.82 0.77
N GLU A 316 7.29 -18.77 1.33
CA GLU A 316 7.68 -19.67 2.42
C GLU A 316 6.85 -19.43 3.69
N ILE A 317 6.62 -18.17 4.08
CA ILE A 317 5.74 -17.82 5.21
C ILE A 317 4.35 -18.43 5.00
N SER A 318 3.77 -18.22 3.81
CA SER A 318 2.45 -18.77 3.47
C SER A 318 2.41 -20.29 3.57
N GLN A 319 3.38 -20.99 2.99
CA GLN A 319 3.44 -22.46 2.99
C GLN A 319 3.72 -23.05 4.37
N ARG A 320 4.60 -22.41 5.15
CA ARG A 320 5.00 -22.87 6.47
C ARG A 320 3.84 -22.83 7.46
N TYR A 321 3.07 -21.74 7.46
CA TYR A 321 2.03 -21.54 8.46
C TYR A 321 0.62 -21.86 7.94
N GLY A 322 0.35 -21.70 6.64
CA GLY A 322 -0.94 -22.02 6.03
C GLY A 322 -2.11 -21.38 6.79
N ASN A 323 -3.07 -22.21 7.21
CA ASN A 323 -4.28 -21.77 7.92
C ASN A 323 -4.04 -21.25 9.34
N ARG A 324 -2.80 -21.32 9.85
CA ARG A 324 -2.40 -20.73 11.13
C ARG A 324 -2.31 -19.21 11.09
N LEU A 325 -2.22 -18.63 9.90
CA LEU A 325 -2.24 -17.19 9.65
C LEU A 325 -3.56 -16.79 8.99
N ALA A 326 -4.10 -15.67 9.44
CA ALA A 326 -5.25 -15.02 8.82
C ALA A 326 -4.83 -14.06 7.69
N GLY A 327 -3.58 -13.58 7.68
CA GLY A 327 -3.15 -12.61 6.68
C GLY A 327 -1.73 -12.05 6.82
N LEU A 328 -1.40 -11.16 5.89
CA LEU A 328 -0.16 -10.37 5.82
C LEU A 328 -0.47 -8.89 5.66
N TRP A 329 0.14 -8.07 6.50
CA TRP A 329 0.13 -6.62 6.40
C TRP A 329 1.49 -6.18 5.83
N MET A 330 1.55 -5.88 4.54
CA MET A 330 2.80 -5.53 3.86
C MET A 330 3.02 -4.02 3.97
N ASP A 331 4.01 -3.60 4.76
CA ASP A 331 4.31 -2.19 4.92
C ASP A 331 4.98 -1.59 3.67
N ASP A 332 5.03 -0.27 3.62
CA ASP A 332 5.79 0.50 2.65
C ASP A 332 5.35 0.26 1.20
N GLY A 333 4.06 0.05 0.95
CA GLY A 333 3.50 -0.03 -0.41
C GLY A 333 3.95 1.13 -1.32
N ILE A 334 4.22 2.30 -0.74
CA ILE A 334 4.79 3.49 -1.41
C ILE A 334 6.24 3.32 -1.92
N GLY A 335 6.93 2.25 -1.53
CA GLY A 335 8.21 1.77 -2.07
C GLY A 335 8.04 0.56 -3.00
N TYR A 336 7.04 -0.30 -2.79
CA TYR A 336 6.74 -1.41 -3.71
C TYR A 336 6.25 -0.89 -5.06
N TYR A 337 5.28 0.03 -5.01
CA TYR A 337 4.59 0.56 -6.17
C TYR A 337 5.52 1.25 -7.18
N PRO A 338 6.35 2.24 -6.80
CA PRO A 338 7.18 2.98 -7.76
C PRO A 338 8.34 2.15 -8.33
N ASN A 339 8.74 1.08 -7.65
CA ASN A 339 9.91 0.27 -8.04
C ASN A 339 9.54 -0.97 -8.87
N GLY A 340 8.28 -1.07 -9.30
CA GLY A 340 7.85 -2.11 -10.24
C GLY A 340 7.50 -3.45 -9.59
N ALA A 341 7.13 -3.47 -8.31
CA ALA A 341 6.63 -4.70 -7.68
C ALA A 341 5.45 -5.29 -8.46
N SER A 342 5.51 -6.59 -8.71
CA SER A 342 4.37 -7.36 -9.23
C SER A 342 3.48 -7.77 -8.07
N PHE A 343 2.46 -6.95 -7.78
CA PHE A 343 1.48 -7.26 -6.73
C PHE A 343 0.74 -8.58 -7.00
N GLU A 344 0.51 -8.94 -8.28
CA GLU A 344 -0.03 -10.24 -8.66
C GLU A 344 0.83 -11.40 -8.15
N LYS A 345 2.14 -11.36 -8.40
CA LYS A 345 3.05 -12.43 -7.98
C LYS A 345 3.18 -12.50 -6.46
N ILE A 346 3.28 -11.35 -5.79
CA ILE A 346 3.36 -11.29 -4.32
C ILE A 346 2.06 -11.84 -3.71
N ALA A 347 0.89 -11.46 -4.24
CA ALA A 347 -0.40 -11.98 -3.76
C ALA A 347 -0.54 -13.49 -4.01
N LYS A 348 -0.09 -14.00 -5.16
CA LYS A 348 -0.03 -15.45 -5.45
C LYS A 348 0.88 -16.19 -4.48
N ALA A 349 2.06 -15.63 -4.19
CA ALA A 349 2.98 -16.20 -3.21
C ALA A 349 2.34 -16.23 -1.80
N ALA A 350 1.72 -15.12 -1.39
CA ALA A 350 1.05 -14.98 -0.10
C ALA A 350 -0.11 -15.98 0.08
N LYS A 351 -0.76 -16.38 -1.02
CA LYS A 351 -1.88 -17.31 -1.02
C LYS A 351 -1.50 -18.76 -1.39
N SER A 352 -0.20 -19.06 -1.49
CA SER A 352 0.29 -20.36 -1.97
C SER A 352 0.09 -21.51 -0.97
N GLY A 353 0.18 -21.24 0.33
CA GLY A 353 -0.11 -22.19 1.41
C GLY A 353 -1.53 -22.10 1.98
N ASN A 354 -2.21 -20.97 1.79
CA ASN A 354 -3.59 -20.73 2.19
C ASN A 354 -4.27 -19.74 1.23
N LYS A 355 -5.24 -20.21 0.43
CA LYS A 355 -5.94 -19.37 -0.56
C LYS A 355 -6.81 -18.28 0.08
N GLU A 356 -7.22 -18.47 1.34
CA GLU A 356 -8.03 -17.51 2.10
C GLU A 356 -7.18 -16.50 2.89
N LEU A 357 -5.85 -16.55 2.76
CA LEU A 357 -4.96 -15.62 3.45
C LEU A 357 -5.20 -14.18 2.95
N ALA A 358 -5.60 -13.28 3.84
CA ALA A 358 -5.82 -11.88 3.51
C ALA A 358 -4.49 -11.13 3.35
N ILE A 359 -4.36 -10.23 2.38
CA ILE A 359 -3.16 -9.42 2.18
C ILE A 359 -3.50 -7.94 1.94
N CYS A 360 -2.73 -7.03 2.53
CA CYS A 360 -2.75 -5.61 2.16
C CYS A 360 -1.35 -5.08 1.82
N PHE A 361 -1.29 -4.00 1.05
CA PHE A 361 -0.09 -3.18 0.86
C PHE A 361 -0.34 -1.79 1.43
N ASN A 362 0.49 -1.35 2.37
CA ASN A 362 0.31 -0.07 3.05
C ASN A 362 0.58 1.09 2.09
N SER A 363 -0.50 1.75 1.66
CA SER A 363 -0.43 2.93 0.81
C SER A 363 -0.23 4.22 1.60
N TRP A 364 -0.08 4.12 2.94
CA TRP A 364 -0.15 5.25 3.85
C TRP A 364 -1.46 6.02 3.62
N ILE A 365 -1.37 7.30 3.23
CA ILE A 365 -2.51 8.17 2.93
C ILE A 365 -2.96 8.12 1.46
N LEU A 366 -2.26 7.35 0.62
CA LEU A 366 -2.59 7.28 -0.82
C LEU A 366 -3.78 6.35 -1.06
N PRO A 367 -4.47 6.50 -2.22
CA PRO A 367 -5.47 5.54 -2.67
C PRO A 367 -4.87 4.15 -2.80
N LYS A 368 -5.73 3.12 -2.91
CA LYS A 368 -5.25 1.75 -3.10
C LYS A 368 -4.27 1.68 -4.27
N LEU A 369 -3.16 1.00 -4.05
CA LEU A 369 -2.04 0.91 -5.00
C LEU A 369 -2.26 -0.19 -6.04
N THR A 370 -3.13 -1.15 -5.74
CA THR A 370 -3.39 -2.31 -6.57
C THR A 370 -4.75 -2.92 -6.25
N ASP A 371 -5.32 -3.67 -7.19
CA ASP A 371 -6.47 -4.53 -6.91
C ASP A 371 -6.06 -5.89 -6.31
N PHE A 372 -4.77 -6.26 -6.32
CA PHE A 372 -4.27 -7.52 -5.75
C PHE A 372 -4.13 -7.51 -4.20
N GLN A 373 -5.05 -6.83 -3.50
CA GLN A 373 -5.09 -6.74 -2.03
C GLN A 373 -6.52 -6.75 -1.49
N ASP A 374 -6.73 -7.30 -0.30
CA ASP A 374 -8.05 -7.66 0.23
C ASP A 374 -8.62 -6.63 1.21
N TYR A 375 -7.77 -5.88 1.91
CA TYR A 375 -8.17 -4.92 2.94
C TYR A 375 -7.28 -3.66 2.93
N TYR A 376 -7.76 -2.57 3.53
CA TYR A 376 -7.02 -1.33 3.63
C TYR A 376 -6.10 -1.33 4.87
N ALA A 377 -4.86 -0.86 4.72
CA ALA A 377 -3.87 -0.78 5.80
C ALA A 377 -4.18 0.32 6.84
N GLY A 378 -4.72 1.45 6.38
CA GLY A 378 -5.45 2.42 7.20
C GLY A 378 -4.70 3.15 8.32
N GLU A 379 -3.46 3.58 8.13
CA GLU A 379 -2.73 4.42 9.11
C GLU A 379 -3.32 5.84 9.25
N LEU A 380 -4.46 5.94 9.94
CA LEU A 380 -5.28 7.15 10.06
C LEU A 380 -5.36 7.71 11.49
N GLY A 381 -4.90 6.96 12.49
CA GLY A 381 -5.08 7.29 13.91
C GLY A 381 -6.44 6.87 14.45
N LEU A 382 -6.58 6.86 15.79
CA LEU A 382 -7.84 6.52 16.46
C LEU A 382 -8.71 7.77 16.61
N SER A 383 -9.69 7.93 15.73
CA SER A 383 -10.60 9.09 15.74
C SER A 383 -11.97 8.73 15.17
N LEU A 384 -12.96 9.61 15.39
CA LEU A 384 -14.29 9.46 14.77
C LEU A 384 -14.22 9.55 13.24
N ALA A 385 -13.33 10.40 12.70
CA ALA A 385 -13.13 10.49 11.26
C ALA A 385 -12.59 9.16 10.69
N SER A 386 -11.58 8.57 11.35
CA SER A 386 -11.01 7.27 10.98
C SER A 386 -12.02 6.12 11.10
N ALA A 387 -12.94 6.21 12.07
CA ALA A 387 -14.06 5.28 12.21
C ALA A 387 -15.07 5.36 11.04
N GLY A 388 -14.94 6.33 10.13
CA GLY A 388 -15.82 6.53 8.97
C GLY A 388 -16.98 7.47 9.24
N VAL A 389 -16.97 8.25 10.33
CA VAL A 389 -18.01 9.27 10.56
C VAL A 389 -17.95 10.31 9.44
N ASN A 390 -19.06 10.46 8.72
CA ASN A 390 -19.21 11.29 7.52
C ASN A 390 -18.46 10.79 6.27
N ASP A 391 -17.91 9.57 6.27
CA ASP A 391 -17.40 8.96 5.04
C ASP A 391 -18.56 8.37 4.23
N PRO A 392 -18.88 8.91 3.04
CA PRO A 392 -19.97 8.38 2.21
C PRO A 392 -19.69 6.97 1.69
N SER A 393 -18.43 6.54 1.67
CA SER A 393 -17.99 5.22 1.20
C SER A 393 -18.19 4.13 2.26
N LEU A 394 -18.45 4.52 3.51
CA LEU A 394 -18.70 3.64 4.65
C LEU A 394 -20.05 3.99 5.32
N PRO A 395 -21.18 3.62 4.69
CA PRO A 395 -22.49 3.92 5.23
C PRO A 395 -22.74 3.18 6.56
N LEU A 396 -23.65 3.74 7.36
CA LEU A 396 -24.17 3.06 8.55
C LEU A 396 -24.82 1.72 8.14
N ASP A 397 -24.60 0.71 8.98
CA ASP A 397 -25.07 -0.67 8.80
C ASP A 397 -24.60 -1.32 7.48
N GLY A 398 -23.48 -0.84 6.94
CA GLY A 398 -22.83 -1.37 5.74
C GLY A 398 -22.22 -2.77 5.92
N ASP A 399 -21.62 -3.29 4.85
CA ASP A 399 -20.95 -4.60 4.82
C ASP A 399 -19.47 -4.55 5.25
N GLY A 400 -18.93 -3.36 5.52
CA GLY A 400 -17.54 -3.16 5.87
C GLY A 400 -16.60 -3.05 4.67
N LEU A 401 -17.13 -2.99 3.45
CA LEU A 401 -16.34 -2.65 2.26
C LEU A 401 -16.46 -1.15 1.99
N PHE A 402 -15.40 -0.54 1.47
CA PHE A 402 -15.49 0.80 0.89
C PHE A 402 -16.30 0.74 -0.41
N HIS A 403 -17.42 1.47 -0.48
CA HIS A 403 -18.25 1.62 -1.68
C HIS A 403 -17.99 2.97 -2.34
N GLY A 404 -16.93 3.02 -3.14
CA GLY A 404 -16.39 4.24 -3.74
C GLY A 404 -15.19 4.80 -2.99
N GLY A 405 -14.76 5.99 -3.42
CA GLY A 405 -13.62 6.68 -2.82
C GLY A 405 -12.26 6.04 -3.09
N PRO A 406 -11.19 6.50 -2.40
CA PRO A 406 -9.81 6.11 -2.69
C PRO A 406 -9.47 4.64 -2.41
N GLN A 407 -10.27 3.98 -1.57
CA GLN A 407 -10.05 2.61 -1.11
C GLN A 407 -11.14 1.63 -1.62
N ASP A 408 -11.89 2.03 -2.65
CA ASP A 408 -13.03 1.29 -3.20
C ASP A 408 -12.78 -0.23 -3.35
N GLY A 409 -13.73 -1.01 -2.84
CA GLY A 409 -13.74 -2.48 -2.90
C GLY A 409 -12.83 -3.20 -1.91
N LEU A 410 -12.13 -2.49 -1.03
CA LEU A 410 -11.34 -3.09 0.06
C LEU A 410 -12.16 -3.24 1.33
N GLN A 411 -11.87 -4.28 2.11
CA GLN A 411 -12.34 -4.37 3.49
C GLN A 411 -11.77 -3.20 4.31
N ALA A 412 -12.66 -2.49 4.99
CA ALA A 412 -12.35 -1.32 5.78
C ALA A 412 -11.69 -1.73 7.09
N THR A 413 -10.47 -1.24 7.28
CA THR A 413 -9.74 -1.29 8.53
C THR A 413 -8.94 0.00 8.69
N PHE A 414 -8.62 0.38 9.93
CA PHE A 414 -7.74 1.52 10.21
C PHE A 414 -6.92 1.29 11.47
N SER A 415 -5.68 1.76 11.50
CA SER A 415 -4.77 1.69 12.63
C SER A 415 -4.47 3.06 13.24
N GLY A 416 -4.15 3.04 14.52
CA GLY A 416 -3.68 4.20 15.26
C GLY A 416 -3.08 3.81 16.60
N THR A 417 -2.17 4.62 17.11
CA THR A 417 -1.51 4.36 18.40
C THR A 417 -2.46 4.62 19.56
N LEU A 418 -2.50 3.67 20.51
CA LEU A 418 -3.21 3.84 21.77
C LEU A 418 -2.47 4.83 22.67
N GLU A 419 -1.14 4.75 22.69
CA GLU A 419 -0.26 5.58 23.52
C GLU A 419 0.51 6.64 22.69
N PRO A 420 1.02 7.72 23.31
CA PRO A 420 1.73 8.79 22.59
C PRO A 420 3.15 8.37 22.19
N GLY A 421 3.66 8.92 21.09
CA GLY A 421 5.00 8.63 20.57
C GLY A 421 4.94 7.70 19.36
N ASP A 422 5.88 6.76 19.28
CA ASP A 422 6.04 5.87 18.13
C ASP A 422 5.17 4.60 18.21
N TRP A 423 5.07 3.88 17.09
CA TRP A 423 4.40 2.58 16.99
C TRP A 423 5.05 1.50 17.87
N THR A 424 6.39 1.48 17.92
CA THR A 424 7.22 0.58 18.74
C THR A 424 7.66 1.31 20.01
N HIS A 425 7.77 0.61 21.14
CA HIS A 425 8.45 1.17 22.31
C HIS A 425 9.97 1.07 22.16
N ILE A 426 10.61 2.18 21.79
CA ILE A 426 12.06 2.27 21.50
C ILE A 426 12.84 3.10 22.54
N TYR A 427 12.18 3.51 23.63
CA TYR A 427 12.75 4.45 24.59
C TYR A 427 13.43 3.72 25.74
N LYS A 428 14.73 3.96 25.91
CA LYS A 428 15.53 3.38 26.99
C LYS A 428 15.14 3.95 28.36
N ASP A 429 15.16 3.10 29.38
CA ASP A 429 14.88 3.45 30.79
C ASP A 429 13.59 4.26 30.97
N SER A 430 12.55 3.85 30.23
CA SER A 430 11.29 4.56 30.14
C SER A 430 10.10 3.61 30.22
N ILE A 431 9.00 4.12 30.77
CA ILE A 431 7.72 3.42 30.76
C ILE A 431 6.91 3.80 29.51
N ILE A 432 6.08 2.88 29.04
CA ILE A 432 5.05 3.19 28.04
C ILE A 432 4.08 4.21 28.65
N GLY A 433 3.91 5.34 27.97
CA GLY A 433 3.03 6.43 28.39
C GLY A 433 1.55 6.03 28.43
N ASP A 434 0.74 6.84 29.08
CA ASP A 434 -0.69 6.62 29.24
C ASP A 434 -1.43 6.64 27.88
N PRO A 435 -2.55 5.90 27.73
CA PRO A 435 -3.40 6.01 26.54
C PRO A 435 -3.82 7.45 26.25
N VAL A 436 -3.85 7.82 24.95
CA VAL A 436 -4.15 9.19 24.50
C VAL A 436 -5.64 9.53 24.56
N LEU A 437 -6.50 8.52 24.41
CA LEU A 437 -7.95 8.65 24.51
C LEU A 437 -8.43 8.18 25.88
N SER A 438 -9.43 8.87 26.42
CA SER A 438 -10.23 8.35 27.53
C SER A 438 -11.00 7.09 27.11
N ILE A 439 -11.48 6.34 28.10
CA ILE A 439 -12.33 5.17 27.84
C ILE A 439 -13.62 5.53 27.09
N ASP A 440 -14.21 6.70 27.37
CA ASP A 440 -15.44 7.16 26.71
C ASP A 440 -15.17 7.46 25.22
N GLU A 441 -14.08 8.16 24.92
CA GLU A 441 -13.67 8.47 23.54
C GLU A 441 -13.33 7.21 22.75
N LEU A 442 -12.54 6.29 23.33
CA LEU A 442 -12.19 5.04 22.65
C LEU A 442 -13.41 4.15 22.43
N THR A 443 -14.32 4.07 23.42
CA THR A 443 -15.58 3.33 23.27
C THR A 443 -16.42 3.92 22.13
N GLN A 444 -16.49 5.25 22.03
CA GLN A 444 -17.23 5.91 20.96
C GLN A 444 -16.61 5.65 19.57
N VAL A 445 -15.27 5.69 19.45
CA VAL A 445 -14.57 5.33 18.22
C VAL A 445 -14.91 3.90 17.80
N VAL A 446 -14.80 2.93 18.71
CA VAL A 446 -15.12 1.52 18.42
C VAL A 446 -16.59 1.34 18.06
N LYS A 447 -17.53 2.00 18.74
CA LYS A 447 -18.96 1.91 18.40
C LYS A 447 -19.27 2.44 17.01
N GLU A 448 -18.75 3.62 16.65
CA GLU A 448 -18.96 4.19 15.32
C GLU A 448 -18.30 3.35 14.22
N SER A 449 -17.17 2.74 14.54
CA SER A 449 -16.48 1.77 13.69
C SER A 449 -17.34 0.53 13.45
N ASN A 450 -17.91 -0.05 14.52
CA ASN A 450 -18.74 -1.25 14.44
C ASN A 450 -20.03 -1.03 13.65
N LYS A 451 -20.67 0.14 13.77
CA LYS A 451 -21.84 0.51 12.95
C LYS A 451 -21.55 0.49 11.46
N ARG A 452 -20.29 0.65 11.06
CA ARG A 452 -19.84 0.68 9.66
C ARG A 452 -19.02 -0.56 9.28
N LYS A 453 -18.81 -1.47 10.24
CA LYS A 453 -17.92 -2.62 10.14
C LYS A 453 -16.51 -2.26 9.63
N ASN A 454 -16.02 -1.09 10.04
CA ASN A 454 -14.68 -0.60 9.73
C ASN A 454 -13.74 -0.96 10.89
N LEU A 455 -12.92 -1.99 10.74
CA LEU A 455 -12.21 -2.61 11.86
C LEU A 455 -11.07 -1.72 12.41
N PRO A 456 -11.13 -1.25 13.67
CA PRO A 456 -10.01 -0.57 14.30
C PRO A 456 -8.90 -1.56 14.68
N MET A 457 -7.67 -1.26 14.26
CA MET A 457 -6.42 -1.93 14.59
C MET A 457 -5.66 -1.07 15.61
N ILE A 458 -5.99 -1.23 16.88
CA ILE A 458 -5.45 -0.39 17.96
C ILE A 458 -4.00 -0.81 18.20
N ASN A 459 -3.04 0.06 17.88
CA ASN A 459 -1.64 -0.23 18.18
C ASN A 459 -1.39 -0.06 19.67
N VAL A 460 -1.06 -1.18 20.33
CA VAL A 460 -0.73 -1.22 21.75
C VAL A 460 0.75 -1.48 21.88
N ARG A 461 1.48 -0.54 22.47
CA ARG A 461 2.92 -0.76 22.69
C ARG A 461 3.13 -1.86 23.71
N ILE A 462 4.15 -2.69 23.43
CA ILE A 462 4.66 -3.69 24.35
C ILE A 462 6.15 -3.45 24.60
N TYR A 463 6.60 -3.79 25.80
CA TYR A 463 8.02 -3.90 26.10
C TYR A 463 8.63 -5.10 25.39
N GLN A 464 9.96 -5.20 25.40
CA GLN A 464 10.68 -6.30 24.77
C GLN A 464 10.24 -7.70 25.26
N ASP A 465 9.72 -7.83 26.48
CA ASP A 465 9.24 -9.10 27.04
C ASP A 465 7.76 -9.43 26.69
N GLY A 466 7.12 -8.59 25.88
CA GLY A 466 5.73 -8.74 25.44
C GLY A 466 4.68 -8.17 26.40
N THR A 467 5.07 -7.53 27.51
CA THR A 467 4.10 -6.93 28.43
C THR A 467 3.65 -5.54 27.98
N ILE A 468 2.39 -5.19 28.27
CA ILE A 468 1.82 -3.85 28.06
C ILE A 468 1.84 -3.03 29.35
N SER A 469 1.68 -1.71 29.24
CA SER A 469 1.48 -0.84 30.42
C SER A 469 0.25 -1.27 31.24
N PRO A 470 0.32 -1.26 32.60
CA PRO A 470 -0.84 -1.53 33.44
C PRO A 470 -2.05 -0.64 33.15
N LYS A 471 -1.81 0.62 32.74
CA LYS A 471 -2.89 1.56 32.38
C LYS A 471 -3.53 1.21 31.04
N SER A 472 -2.74 0.84 30.03
CA SER A 472 -3.27 0.31 28.75
C SER A 472 -4.08 -0.96 28.99
N TYR A 473 -3.57 -1.89 29.81
CA TYR A 473 -4.32 -3.10 30.19
C TYR A 473 -5.66 -2.78 30.85
N ALA A 474 -5.66 -1.90 31.86
CA ALA A 474 -6.89 -1.53 32.57
C ALA A 474 -7.94 -0.88 31.65
N LEU A 475 -7.50 0.03 30.78
CA LEU A 475 -8.37 0.71 29.82
C LEU A 475 -8.94 -0.25 28.77
N LEU A 476 -8.13 -1.14 28.20
CA LEU A 476 -8.58 -2.11 27.20
C LEU A 476 -9.49 -3.19 27.78
N LYS A 477 -9.25 -3.61 29.03
CA LYS A 477 -10.15 -4.51 29.75
C LYS A 477 -11.51 -3.87 30.00
N GLU A 478 -11.52 -2.59 30.36
CA GLU A 478 -12.76 -1.84 30.50
C GLU A 478 -13.46 -1.62 29.16
N LEU A 479 -12.72 -1.36 28.07
CA LEU A 479 -13.28 -1.30 26.72
C LEU A 479 -13.99 -2.60 26.37
N ASN A 480 -13.34 -3.73 26.61
CA ASN A 480 -13.93 -5.05 26.39
C ASN A 480 -15.24 -5.25 27.18
N ASN A 481 -15.27 -4.82 28.45
CA ASN A 481 -16.48 -4.89 29.28
C ASN A 481 -17.63 -4.09 28.67
N ARG A 482 -17.38 -2.85 28.25
CA ARG A 482 -18.40 -1.96 27.68
C ARG A 482 -18.94 -2.48 26.36
N ILE A 483 -18.04 -2.85 25.45
CA ILE A 483 -18.40 -3.40 24.14
C ILE A 483 -19.18 -4.71 24.27
N SER A 484 -18.78 -5.61 25.18
CA SER A 484 -19.47 -6.89 25.40
C SER A 484 -20.87 -6.74 25.99
N LYS A 485 -21.13 -5.67 26.75
CA LYS A 485 -22.45 -5.38 27.33
C LYS A 485 -23.34 -4.50 26.43
N GLY A 486 -22.80 -3.97 25.33
CA GLY A 486 -23.47 -2.97 24.50
C GLY A 486 -23.64 -1.61 25.18
N GLU A 487 -22.89 -1.35 26.25
CA GLU A 487 -22.89 -0.09 27.03
C GLU A 487 -22.29 1.05 26.26
#